data_AF-A0A182JQH1-F1
#
_entry.id   AF-A0A182JQH1-F1
#
_cell.length_a   1.000
_cell.length_b   1.000
_cell.length_c   1.000
_cell.angle_alpha   90.00
_cell.angle_beta   90.00
_cell.angle_gamma   90.00
#
_symmetry.space_group_name_H-M   'P 1'
#
loop_
_entity.id
_entity.type
_entity.pdbx_description
1 polymer ?
#
loop_
_entity_poly.entity_id
_entity_poly.type
_entity_poly.pdbx_seq_one_letter_code
_entity_poly.pdbx_strand_id
1 'polypeptide(L)'
;MKTIPFWMIAMAYLWCAVDVSHGMLLTTSCMTFEEDYNFKEDKFDGTWYEVRRLNDHNATQHEDCVVMNYKLGEKGSFEIRESYQVGDESAPIYRSGKAEPKVFQDARIPKFLERFNTTDPADPDISIDIVATDYSSYAVVYSCTSINSTHHIESAWVLSRQPALAKNVVELVNLFLESRFTRDDHKWRATIHTADYCKPTSVETLPVYGAGNRIPVLSIPVVLLGMLLVRLFF
;
A
#
# COMPACT_ATOMS: atom_id res chain seq x y z
N MET A 1 -13.32 -22.09 -43.27
CA MET A 1 -12.29 -21.74 -42.27
C MET A 1 -11.59 -20.47 -42.75
N LYS A 2 -11.75 -19.34 -42.05
CA LYS A 2 -11.00 -18.11 -42.37
C LYS A 2 -9.65 -18.18 -41.68
N THR A 3 -8.57 -18.22 -42.46
CA THR A 3 -7.19 -18.18 -41.97
C THR A 3 -6.91 -16.80 -41.40
N ILE A 4 -6.70 -16.71 -40.09
CA ILE A 4 -6.28 -15.46 -39.44
C ILE A 4 -4.84 -15.21 -39.88
N PRO A 5 -4.54 -14.07 -40.52
CA PRO A 5 -3.24 -13.84 -41.08
C PRO A 5 -2.22 -13.52 -39.96
N PHE A 6 -1.02 -14.08 -40.09
CA PHE A 6 0.03 -14.11 -39.06
C PHE A 6 0.37 -12.72 -38.47
N TRP A 7 0.26 -11.66 -39.26
CA TRP A 7 0.49 -10.29 -38.81
C TRP A 7 -0.52 -9.80 -37.77
N MET A 8 -1.77 -10.27 -37.80
CA MET A 8 -2.75 -9.94 -36.75
C MET A 8 -2.42 -10.63 -35.41
N ILE A 9 -1.77 -11.79 -35.45
CA ILE A 9 -1.27 -12.47 -34.26
C ILE A 9 -0.05 -11.71 -33.70
N ALA A 10 0.86 -11.27 -34.57
CA ALA A 10 2.02 -10.47 -34.16
C ALA A 10 1.65 -9.10 -33.56
N MET A 11 0.63 -8.43 -34.11
CA MET A 11 0.10 -7.16 -33.55
C MET A 11 -0.61 -7.38 -32.20
N ALA A 12 -1.29 -8.50 -32.01
CA ALA A 12 -1.87 -8.86 -30.71
C ALA A 12 -0.77 -9.12 -29.66
N TYR A 13 0.34 -9.77 -30.03
CA TYR A 13 1.49 -9.92 -29.13
C TYR A 13 2.20 -8.58 -28.83
N LEU A 14 2.28 -7.67 -29.80
CA LEU A 14 2.79 -6.31 -29.55
C LEU A 14 1.85 -5.50 -28.65
N TRP A 15 0.53 -5.68 -28.75
CA TRP A 15 -0.44 -4.98 -27.90
C TRP A 15 -0.47 -5.56 -26.47
N CYS A 16 -0.36 -6.88 -26.31
CA CYS A 16 -0.21 -7.52 -24.99
C CYS A 16 1.11 -7.15 -24.28
N ALA A 17 2.13 -6.73 -25.03
CA ALA A 17 3.40 -6.25 -24.45
C ALA A 17 3.34 -4.80 -23.95
N VAL A 18 2.24 -4.07 -24.22
CA VAL A 18 2.02 -2.68 -23.76
C VAL A 18 1.13 -2.63 -22.51
N ASP A 19 0.64 -3.78 -22.02
CA ASP A 19 -0.14 -3.82 -20.79
C ASP A 19 0.76 -3.69 -19.54
N VAL A 20 0.71 -2.46 -19.03
CA VAL A 20 0.98 -1.99 -17.66
C VAL A 20 2.45 -1.92 -17.25
N SER A 21 3.10 -0.82 -17.66
CA SER A 21 4.00 -0.13 -16.73
C SER A 21 3.18 0.16 -15.48
N HIS A 22 3.45 -0.57 -14.40
CA HIS A 22 2.84 -0.29 -13.11
C HIS A 22 3.24 1.13 -12.72
N GLY A 23 2.28 1.93 -12.24
CA GLY A 23 2.41 3.37 -11.99
C GLY A 23 3.49 3.74 -10.98
N MET A 24 4.74 3.63 -11.40
CA MET A 24 5.96 3.86 -10.63
C MET A 24 6.67 5.08 -11.20
N LEU A 25 7.02 6.02 -10.34
CA LEU A 25 7.82 7.17 -10.75
C LEU A 25 9.30 6.74 -10.87
N LEU A 26 9.85 6.80 -12.07
CA LEU A 26 11.23 6.41 -12.34
C LEU A 26 12.16 7.62 -12.32
N THR A 27 13.32 7.47 -11.69
CA THR A 27 14.39 8.48 -11.67
C THR A 27 15.75 7.84 -11.91
N THR A 28 16.72 8.62 -12.40
CA THR A 28 18.12 8.19 -12.52
C THR A 28 18.96 8.47 -11.27
N SER A 29 18.42 9.24 -10.33
CA SER A 29 19.08 9.56 -9.07
C SER A 29 18.07 9.78 -7.95
N CYS A 30 18.37 9.24 -6.77
CA CYS A 30 17.61 9.53 -5.56
C CYS A 30 17.86 10.96 -5.09
N MET A 31 16.85 11.56 -4.47
CA MET A 31 16.99 12.82 -3.75
C MET A 31 17.90 12.64 -2.55
N THR A 32 18.63 13.70 -2.22
CA THR A 32 19.43 13.81 -1.02
C THR A 32 18.81 14.84 -0.10
N PHE A 33 18.77 14.50 1.18
CA PHE A 33 18.23 15.34 2.23
C PHE A 33 19.34 15.61 3.24
N GLU A 34 19.41 16.83 3.76
CA GLU A 34 20.48 17.31 4.65
C GLU A 34 20.03 17.46 6.09
N GLU A 35 18.75 17.15 6.37
CA GLU A 35 18.20 17.10 7.70
C GLU A 35 19.06 16.24 8.62
N ASP A 36 19.33 16.78 9.80
CA ASP A 36 20.06 16.09 10.85
C ASP A 36 19.24 16.23 12.12
N TYR A 37 18.62 15.12 12.53
CA TYR A 37 17.88 15.10 13.76
C TYR A 37 17.94 13.73 14.41
N ASN A 38 18.05 13.76 15.74
CA ASN A 38 18.02 12.56 16.55
C ASN A 38 16.58 12.07 16.66
N PHE A 39 16.24 11.08 15.84
CA PHE A 39 14.92 10.49 15.79
C PHE A 39 14.51 9.90 17.14
N LYS A 40 13.21 9.99 17.42
CA LYS A 40 12.59 9.50 18.64
C LYS A 40 11.57 8.45 18.26
N GLU A 41 11.99 7.19 18.23
CA GLU A 41 11.17 6.07 17.82
C GLU A 41 9.89 5.97 18.67
N ASP A 42 9.99 6.24 19.98
CA ASP A 42 8.86 6.26 20.91
C ASP A 42 7.81 7.33 20.58
N LYS A 43 8.23 8.42 19.93
CA LYS A 43 7.32 9.51 19.52
C LYS A 43 6.69 9.24 18.16
N PHE A 44 7.33 8.42 17.32
CA PHE A 44 6.80 8.05 16.02
C PHE A 44 5.79 6.91 16.10
N ASP A 45 5.85 6.11 17.18
CA ASP A 45 4.85 5.07 17.50
C ASP A 45 3.41 5.56 17.34
N GLY A 46 2.54 4.67 16.87
CA GLY A 46 1.11 4.87 16.74
C GLY A 46 0.63 4.93 15.30
N THR A 47 -0.59 5.44 15.15
CA THR A 47 -1.29 5.48 13.85
C THR A 47 -0.90 6.70 13.04
N TRP A 48 -0.76 6.47 11.74
CA TRP A 48 -0.47 7.44 10.69
C TRP A 48 -1.40 7.21 9.50
N TYR A 49 -2.00 8.27 9.00
CA TYR A 49 -2.82 8.30 7.80
C TYR A 49 -1.99 8.87 6.67
N GLU A 50 -1.85 8.15 5.56
CA GLU A 50 -1.25 8.74 4.36
C GLU A 50 -2.25 9.74 3.77
N VAL A 51 -1.91 11.02 3.72
CA VAL A 51 -2.80 12.07 3.21
C VAL A 51 -2.40 12.55 1.82
N ARG A 52 -1.16 12.31 1.42
CA ARG A 52 -0.67 12.58 0.06
C ARG A 52 0.39 11.57 -0.33
N ARG A 53 0.46 11.31 -1.63
CA ARG A 53 1.44 10.43 -2.24
C ARG A 53 2.07 11.12 -3.45
N LEU A 54 3.38 10.96 -3.55
CA LEU A 54 4.14 11.16 -4.76
C LEU A 54 4.27 9.79 -5.43
N ASN A 55 3.52 9.58 -6.51
CA ASN A 55 3.58 8.40 -7.35
C ASN A 55 3.35 8.78 -8.81
N ASP A 56 3.37 7.81 -9.72
CA ASP A 56 3.01 8.07 -11.11
C ASP A 56 1.57 8.57 -11.20
N HIS A 57 1.41 9.79 -11.69
CA HIS A 57 0.12 10.41 -11.95
C HIS A 57 -0.75 9.60 -12.93
N ASN A 58 -0.14 8.79 -13.79
CA ASN A 58 -0.83 7.97 -14.78
C ASN A 58 -1.23 6.59 -14.25
N ALA A 59 -1.01 6.31 -12.95
CA ALA A 59 -1.45 5.06 -12.35
C ALA A 59 -2.96 4.87 -12.57
N THR A 60 -3.35 3.70 -13.08
CA THR A 60 -4.77 3.38 -13.34
C THR A 60 -5.50 2.94 -12.08
N GLN A 61 -4.76 2.51 -11.07
CA GLN A 61 -5.26 2.09 -9.76
C GLN A 61 -4.52 2.83 -8.66
N HIS A 62 -5.26 3.16 -7.61
CA HIS A 62 -4.73 3.91 -6.49
C HIS A 62 -5.22 3.32 -5.19
N GLU A 63 -4.33 3.35 -4.20
CA GLU A 63 -4.64 3.00 -2.83
C GLU A 63 -5.15 4.25 -2.15
N ASP A 64 -6.33 4.13 -1.55
CA ASP A 64 -6.98 5.16 -0.75
C ASP A 64 -7.34 4.58 0.61
N CYS A 65 -7.73 5.43 1.56
CA CYS A 65 -7.88 5.08 2.97
C CYS A 65 -6.66 4.34 3.56
N VAL A 66 -5.46 4.75 3.14
CA VAL A 66 -4.21 4.12 3.58
C VAL A 66 -3.92 4.56 5.02
N VAL A 67 -3.95 3.60 5.93
CA VAL A 67 -3.70 3.80 7.36
C VAL A 67 -2.64 2.81 7.81
N MET A 68 -1.59 3.31 8.44
CA MET A 68 -0.49 2.53 8.97
C MET A 68 -0.41 2.72 10.49
N ASN A 69 -0.27 1.63 11.23
CA ASN A 69 0.06 1.65 12.66
C ASN A 69 1.47 1.10 12.83
N TYR A 70 2.37 1.96 13.28
CA TYR A 70 3.73 1.63 13.62
C TYR A 70 3.81 1.39 15.11
N LYS A 71 4.03 0.15 15.53
CA LYS A 71 4.17 -0.21 16.94
C LYS A 71 5.63 -0.47 17.26
N LEU A 72 6.20 0.30 18.17
CA LEU A 72 7.58 0.19 18.58
C LEU A 72 7.86 -1.21 19.14
N GLY A 73 8.84 -1.87 18.53
CA GLY A 73 9.38 -3.16 18.93
C GLY A 73 10.77 -3.01 19.52
N GLU A 74 11.53 -4.11 19.48
CA GLU A 74 12.89 -4.14 20.00
C GLU A 74 13.87 -3.39 19.10
N LYS A 75 14.95 -2.85 19.70
CA LYS A 75 16.09 -2.25 18.98
C LYS A 75 15.69 -1.14 17.99
N GLY A 76 14.64 -0.39 18.30
CA GLY A 76 14.15 0.70 17.45
C GLY A 76 13.38 0.25 16.20
N SER A 77 13.05 -1.04 16.07
CA SER A 77 12.18 -1.53 14.99
C SER A 77 10.71 -1.22 15.24
N PHE A 78 9.88 -1.25 14.20
CA PHE A 78 8.43 -1.15 14.30
C PHE A 78 7.76 -2.40 13.73
N GLU A 79 6.76 -2.94 14.43
CA GLU A 79 5.75 -3.79 13.80
C GLU A 79 4.77 -2.89 13.03
N ILE A 80 4.44 -3.27 11.80
CA ILE A 80 3.56 -2.51 10.92
C ILE A 80 2.23 -3.26 10.79
N ARG A 81 1.13 -2.53 10.93
CA ARG A 81 -0.19 -2.97 10.47
C ARG A 81 -0.75 -1.91 9.56
N GLU A 82 -1.14 -2.30 8.37
CA GLU A 82 -1.66 -1.38 7.37
C GLU A 82 -2.99 -1.86 6.82
N SER A 83 -3.86 -0.89 6.54
CA SER A 83 -5.06 -1.10 5.76
C SER A 83 -5.16 -0.07 4.64
N TYR A 84 -5.68 -0.49 3.49
CA TYR A 84 -5.96 0.39 2.36
C TYR A 84 -7.07 -0.20 1.48
N GLN A 85 -7.60 0.60 0.56
CA GLN A 85 -8.64 0.18 -0.40
C GLN A 85 -8.22 0.57 -1.82
N VAL A 86 -8.53 -0.27 -2.81
CA VAL A 86 -8.22 0.00 -4.23
C VAL A 86 -9.52 0.18 -5.00
N GLY A 87 -9.91 1.44 -5.23
CA GLY A 87 -11.23 1.79 -5.78
C GLY A 87 -12.34 1.81 -4.73
N ASP A 88 -13.39 2.58 -4.96
CA ASP A 88 -14.50 2.83 -4.03
C ASP A 88 -15.42 1.62 -3.82
N GLU A 89 -15.48 0.66 -4.75
CA GLU A 89 -16.32 -0.54 -4.62
C GLU A 89 -15.62 -1.71 -3.91
N SER A 90 -14.30 -1.70 -3.78
CA SER A 90 -13.56 -2.82 -3.19
C SER A 90 -13.68 -2.89 -1.66
N ALA A 91 -13.29 -4.04 -1.10
CA ALA A 91 -13.14 -4.23 0.34
C ALA A 91 -11.74 -3.77 0.79
N PRO A 92 -11.58 -3.32 2.05
CA PRO A 92 -10.26 -3.00 2.58
C PRO A 92 -9.34 -4.22 2.57
N ILE A 93 -8.10 -3.99 2.16
CA ILE A 93 -6.99 -4.93 2.22
C ILE A 93 -6.20 -4.66 3.49
N TYR A 94 -5.74 -5.72 4.15
CA TYR A 94 -4.94 -5.65 5.37
C TYR A 94 -3.61 -6.34 5.17
N ARG A 95 -2.52 -5.68 5.57
CA ARG A 95 -1.19 -6.28 5.61
C ARG A 95 -0.47 -6.00 6.93
N SER A 96 0.47 -6.86 7.25
CA SER A 96 1.32 -6.72 8.43
C SER A 96 2.79 -6.86 8.02
N GLY A 97 3.70 -6.26 8.77
CA GLY A 97 5.11 -6.26 8.42
C GLY A 97 5.99 -5.77 9.55
N LYS A 98 7.24 -5.47 9.22
CA LYS A 98 8.24 -4.92 10.14
C LYS A 98 9.08 -3.85 9.44
N ALA A 99 9.34 -2.75 10.14
CA ALA A 99 10.33 -1.74 9.78
C ALA A 99 11.57 -1.93 10.66
N GLU A 100 12.72 -2.25 10.09
CA GLU A 100 13.98 -2.39 10.82
C GLU A 100 14.91 -1.20 10.53
N PRO A 101 15.54 -0.58 11.55
CA PRO A 101 16.50 0.49 11.31
C PRO A 101 17.64 -0.02 10.44
N LYS A 102 17.93 0.69 9.35
CA LYS A 102 19.17 0.46 8.60
C LYS A 102 20.29 1.20 9.31
N VAL A 103 21.19 0.44 9.95
CA VAL A 103 22.41 1.01 10.53
C VAL A 103 23.33 1.44 9.41
N PHE A 104 23.23 2.71 9.02
CA PHE A 104 24.32 3.39 8.34
C PHE A 104 25.01 4.22 9.40
N GLN A 105 26.24 3.83 9.76
CA GLN A 105 27.15 4.74 10.42
C GLN A 105 27.13 6.04 9.57
N ASP A 106 26.71 7.15 10.14
CA ASP A 106 26.59 8.49 9.51
C ASP A 106 25.29 8.84 8.76
N ALA A 107 24.21 8.06 8.85
CA ALA A 107 22.91 8.53 8.33
C ALA A 107 22.32 9.65 9.20
N ARG A 108 22.42 10.89 8.72
CA ARG A 108 21.79 12.09 9.32
C ARG A 108 20.26 12.01 9.37
N ILE A 109 19.68 11.15 8.54
CA ILE A 109 18.25 10.93 8.40
C ILE A 109 17.89 9.51 8.80
N PRO A 110 16.81 9.30 9.57
CA PRO A 110 16.37 7.98 9.98
C PRO A 110 15.96 7.14 8.78
N LYS A 111 16.58 5.97 8.63
CA LYS A 111 16.33 5.03 7.53
C LYS A 111 15.81 3.71 8.07
N PHE A 112 14.74 3.20 7.46
CA PHE A 112 14.17 1.90 7.79
C PHE A 112 14.08 1.02 6.55
N LEU A 113 14.16 -0.29 6.75
CA LEU A 113 13.78 -1.30 5.77
C LEU A 113 12.43 -1.87 6.19
N GLU A 114 11.39 -1.58 5.43
CA GLU A 114 10.07 -2.15 5.61
C GLU A 114 9.96 -3.47 4.83
N ARG A 115 9.46 -4.50 5.52
CA ARG A 115 9.17 -5.82 4.95
C ARG A 115 7.78 -6.25 5.36
N PHE A 116 6.90 -6.44 4.38
CA PHE A 116 5.56 -6.97 4.61
C PHE A 116 5.55 -8.49 4.61
N ASN A 117 4.70 -9.07 5.45
CA ASN A 117 4.47 -10.50 5.54
C ASN A 117 3.57 -10.92 4.38
N THR A 118 4.20 -11.27 3.27
CA THR A 118 3.54 -11.72 2.04
C THR A 118 4.06 -13.09 1.63
N THR A 119 3.22 -13.84 0.91
CA THR A 119 3.65 -15.09 0.25
C THR A 119 4.14 -14.83 -1.17
N ASP A 120 3.97 -13.60 -1.68
CA ASP A 120 4.41 -13.23 -3.01
C ASP A 120 5.91 -12.89 -2.99
N PRO A 121 6.77 -13.70 -3.61
CA PRO A 121 8.20 -13.41 -3.67
C PRO A 121 8.54 -12.15 -4.49
N ALA A 122 7.56 -11.60 -5.23
CA ALA A 122 7.72 -10.36 -5.98
C ALA A 122 7.49 -9.09 -5.15
N ASP A 123 6.97 -9.19 -3.93
CA ASP A 123 6.76 -8.03 -3.05
C ASP A 123 8.12 -7.54 -2.51
N PRO A 124 8.60 -6.36 -2.92
CA PRO A 124 9.93 -5.92 -2.58
C PRO A 124 9.99 -5.36 -1.16
N ASP A 125 11.13 -5.55 -0.48
CA ASP A 125 11.45 -4.76 0.70
C ASP A 125 11.56 -3.27 0.32
N ILE A 126 10.95 -2.39 1.10
CA ILE A 126 10.91 -0.95 0.83
C ILE A 126 11.89 -0.24 1.75
N SER A 127 12.86 0.48 1.17
CA SER A 127 13.72 1.37 1.96
C SER A 127 13.02 2.72 2.12
N ILE A 128 12.80 3.17 3.35
CA ILE A 128 12.19 4.46 3.65
C ILE A 128 13.12 5.35 4.46
N ASP A 129 13.05 6.65 4.19
CA ASP A 129 13.72 7.72 4.91
C ASP A 129 12.65 8.63 5.52
N ILE A 130 12.69 8.87 6.83
CA ILE A 130 11.79 9.85 7.46
C ILE A 130 12.46 11.22 7.35
N VAL A 131 12.11 11.99 6.32
CA VAL A 131 12.83 13.22 5.97
C VAL A 131 12.37 14.44 6.77
N ALA A 132 11.14 14.43 7.29
CA ALA A 132 10.65 15.44 8.20
C ALA A 132 9.54 14.88 9.08
N THR A 133 9.50 15.23 10.36
CA THR A 133 8.34 14.92 11.22
C THR A 133 8.35 15.80 12.47
N ASP A 134 7.16 16.16 12.94
CA ASP A 134 6.98 16.74 14.28
C ASP A 134 6.40 15.71 15.28
N TYR A 135 6.35 14.45 14.87
CA TYR A 135 5.82 13.26 15.56
C TYR A 135 4.32 13.28 15.87
N SER A 136 3.72 14.45 15.99
CA SER A 136 2.39 14.66 16.59
C SER A 136 1.35 15.14 15.60
N SER A 137 1.74 15.64 14.43
CA SER A 137 0.82 16.10 13.40
C SER A 137 1.15 15.58 12.01
N TYR A 138 2.42 15.58 11.60
CA TYR A 138 2.83 15.14 10.26
C TYR A 138 4.16 14.39 10.23
N ALA A 139 4.33 13.63 9.16
CA ALA A 139 5.63 13.14 8.71
C ALA A 139 5.71 13.20 7.18
N VAL A 140 6.90 13.38 6.64
CA VAL A 140 7.20 13.21 5.22
C VAL A 140 8.17 12.04 5.13
N VAL A 141 7.78 11.04 4.35
CA VAL A 141 8.52 9.79 4.17
C VAL A 141 8.93 9.70 2.71
N TYR A 142 10.18 9.37 2.45
CA TYR A 142 10.74 9.23 1.12
C TYR A 142 11.23 7.81 0.89
N SER A 143 11.05 7.27 -0.31
CA SER A 143 11.63 6.01 -0.74
C SER A 143 12.26 6.16 -2.12
N CYS A 144 13.43 5.56 -2.27
CA CYS A 144 14.10 5.47 -3.55
C CYS A 144 14.88 4.15 -3.64
N THR A 145 14.38 3.23 -4.46
CA THR A 145 14.91 1.86 -4.56
C THR A 145 15.42 1.62 -5.97
N SER A 146 16.68 1.19 -6.08
CA SER A 146 17.28 0.83 -7.37
C SER A 146 16.57 -0.37 -7.97
N ILE A 147 16.19 -0.26 -9.25
CA ILE A 147 15.66 -1.38 -10.04
C ILE A 147 16.71 -1.96 -10.99
N ASN A 148 17.69 -1.15 -11.37
CA ASN A 148 18.85 -1.54 -12.16
C ASN A 148 19.99 -0.55 -11.91
N SER A 149 21.10 -0.70 -12.63
CA SER A 149 22.31 0.13 -12.46
C SER A 149 22.12 1.62 -12.75
N THR A 150 21.01 2.03 -13.36
CA THR A 150 20.78 3.39 -13.85
C THR A 150 19.46 4.02 -13.40
N HIS A 151 18.49 3.22 -12.97
CA HIS A 151 17.15 3.69 -12.61
C HIS A 151 16.74 3.23 -11.21
N HIS A 152 15.93 4.07 -10.60
CA HIS A 152 15.31 3.88 -9.31
C HIS A 152 13.81 4.10 -9.42
N ILE A 153 13.05 3.38 -8.60
CA ILE A 153 11.66 3.71 -8.29
C ILE A 153 11.70 4.70 -7.13
N GLU A 154 11.08 5.86 -7.35
CA GLU A 154 10.93 6.91 -6.36
C GLU A 154 9.48 6.99 -5.91
N SER A 155 9.29 7.11 -4.60
CA SER A 155 7.99 7.34 -3.98
C SER A 155 8.16 8.25 -2.78
N ALA A 156 7.12 9.01 -2.45
CA ALA A 156 7.10 9.73 -1.18
C ALA A 156 5.67 9.85 -0.66
N TRP A 157 5.54 10.03 0.64
CA TRP A 157 4.26 10.09 1.32
C TRP A 157 4.28 11.21 2.35
N VAL A 158 3.16 11.92 2.43
CA VAL A 158 2.85 12.78 3.57
C VAL A 158 1.92 12.00 4.47
N LEU A 159 2.37 11.79 5.70
CA LEU A 159 1.60 11.15 6.75
C LEU A 159 1.05 12.18 7.72
N SER A 160 -0.09 11.88 8.31
CA SER A 160 -0.77 12.70 9.30
C SER A 160 -1.24 11.86 10.47
N ARG A 161 -1.30 12.43 11.68
CA ARG A 161 -1.94 11.76 12.83
C ARG A 161 -3.46 11.72 12.75
N GLN A 162 -4.05 12.40 11.77
CA GLN A 162 -5.49 12.46 11.49
C GLN A 162 -5.76 12.21 10.00
N PRO A 163 -6.98 11.80 9.60
CA PRO A 163 -7.32 11.57 8.18
C PRO A 163 -7.15 12.79 7.26
N ALA A 164 -7.00 13.99 7.83
CA ALA A 164 -6.62 15.21 7.14
C ALA A 164 -5.67 16.04 8.01
N LEU A 165 -4.77 16.80 7.37
CA LEU A 165 -3.88 17.74 8.06
C LEU A 165 -4.65 18.96 8.57
N ALA A 166 -4.25 19.48 9.73
CA ALA A 166 -4.71 20.78 10.20
C ALA A 166 -4.21 21.91 9.29
N LYS A 167 -4.96 23.01 9.17
CA LYS A 167 -4.67 24.10 8.22
C LYS A 167 -3.25 24.66 8.33
N ASN A 168 -2.77 24.90 9.54
CA ASN A 168 -1.41 25.40 9.80
C ASN A 168 -0.32 24.39 9.41
N VAL A 169 -0.62 23.09 9.52
CA VAL A 169 0.31 22.01 9.14
C VAL A 169 0.35 21.83 7.62
N VAL A 170 -0.78 22.04 6.92
CA VAL A 170 -0.83 22.02 5.46
C VAL A 170 0.14 23.03 4.85
N GLU A 171 0.15 24.27 5.36
CA GLU A 171 1.05 25.32 4.85
C GLU A 171 2.52 24.94 5.08
N LEU A 172 2.86 24.45 6.27
CA LEU A 172 4.21 24.01 6.59
C LEU A 172 4.66 22.84 5.71
N VAL A 173 3.80 21.84 5.50
CA VAL A 173 4.09 20.72 4.61
C VAL A 173 4.27 21.20 3.17
N ASN A 174 3.40 22.09 2.68
CA ASN A 174 3.52 22.63 1.32
C ASN A 174 4.87 23.34 1.11
N LEU A 175 5.29 24.18 2.06
CA LEU A 175 6.60 24.86 2.00
C LEU A 175 7.76 23.85 1.95
N PHE A 176 7.69 22.78 2.75
CA PHE A 176 8.69 21.73 2.72
C PHE A 176 8.71 21.04 1.34
N LEU A 177 7.56 20.63 0.83
CA LEU A 177 7.44 19.96 -0.46
C LEU A 177 7.91 20.84 -1.62
N GLU A 178 7.49 22.09 -1.69
CA GLU A 178 7.87 23.05 -2.74
C GLU A 178 9.36 23.41 -2.69
N SER A 179 9.99 23.35 -1.51
CA SER A 179 11.43 23.63 -1.38
C SER A 179 12.32 22.44 -1.74
N ARG A 180 11.84 21.20 -1.55
CA ARG A 180 12.67 19.99 -1.68
C ARG A 180 12.30 19.12 -2.88
N PHE A 181 11.02 18.94 -3.17
CA PHE A 181 10.50 18.11 -4.26
C PHE A 181 10.22 18.97 -5.49
N THR A 182 11.29 19.50 -6.09
CA THR A 182 11.20 20.55 -7.12
C THR A 182 11.23 20.05 -8.56
N ARG A 183 11.26 18.73 -8.79
CA ARG A 183 11.30 18.20 -10.16
C ARG A 183 9.92 18.32 -10.80
N ASP A 184 9.87 18.55 -12.11
CA ASP A 184 8.61 18.74 -12.86
C ASP A 184 7.69 17.51 -12.83
N ASP A 185 8.25 16.33 -12.59
CA ASP A 185 7.54 15.07 -12.43
C ASP A 185 7.08 14.79 -10.99
N HIS A 186 7.42 15.65 -10.02
CA HIS A 186 6.96 15.55 -8.64
C HIS A 186 5.52 16.02 -8.44
N LYS A 187 4.59 15.23 -8.96
CA LYS A 187 3.15 15.46 -8.86
C LYS A 187 2.56 14.74 -7.65
N TRP A 188 2.08 15.52 -6.68
CA TRP A 188 1.45 15.00 -5.47
C TRP A 188 -0.04 14.76 -5.66
N ARG A 189 -0.50 13.55 -5.35
CA ARG A 189 -1.91 13.19 -5.28
C ARG A 189 -2.37 13.24 -3.83
N ALA A 190 -3.59 13.71 -3.58
CA ALA A 190 -4.26 13.53 -2.29
C ALA A 190 -4.79 12.10 -2.15
N THR A 191 -4.56 11.49 -0.98
CA THR A 191 -5.12 10.18 -0.63
C THR A 191 -6.51 10.39 -0.04
N ILE A 192 -7.50 9.63 -0.52
CA ILE A 192 -8.91 9.83 -0.16
C ILE A 192 -9.22 9.08 1.14
N HIS A 193 -9.78 9.78 2.13
CA HIS A 193 -10.22 9.21 3.42
C HIS A 193 -11.73 9.36 3.65
N THR A 194 -12.52 9.48 2.60
CA THR A 194 -14.00 9.57 2.69
C THR A 194 -14.62 8.21 3.02
N ALA A 195 -15.86 8.20 3.50
CA ALA A 195 -16.56 6.98 3.89
C ALA A 195 -16.66 5.92 2.77
N ASP A 196 -16.67 6.34 1.50
CA ASP A 196 -16.75 5.44 0.34
C ASP A 196 -15.47 4.62 0.14
N TYR A 197 -14.32 5.17 0.57
CA TYR A 197 -13.01 4.52 0.50
C TYR A 197 -12.55 3.97 1.85
N CYS A 198 -13.03 4.55 2.95
CA CYS A 198 -12.80 4.08 4.31
C CYS A 198 -13.96 3.23 4.80
N LYS A 199 -14.32 2.21 4.02
CA LYS A 199 -15.37 1.29 4.43
C LYS A 199 -14.93 0.62 5.73
N PRO A 200 -15.75 0.66 6.79
CA PRO A 200 -15.47 -0.13 7.96
C PRO A 200 -15.60 -1.61 7.55
N THR A 201 -14.50 -2.36 7.60
CA THR A 201 -14.64 -3.79 7.83
C THR A 201 -15.13 -3.89 9.27
N SER A 202 -16.34 -4.37 9.49
CA SER A 202 -16.88 -4.58 10.84
C SER A 202 -15.97 -5.56 11.61
N VAL A 203 -14.98 -5.06 12.34
CA VAL A 203 -14.09 -5.86 13.21
C VAL A 203 -14.69 -6.04 14.62
N GLU A 204 -15.94 -5.61 14.86
CA GLU A 204 -16.65 -5.93 16.10
C GLU A 204 -17.52 -7.19 16.01
N THR A 205 -17.67 -7.80 14.83
CA THR A 205 -18.57 -8.96 14.65
C THR A 205 -17.90 -10.22 14.11
N LEU A 206 -16.57 -10.33 14.15
CA LEU A 206 -15.91 -11.61 13.88
C LEU A 206 -15.80 -12.41 15.18
N PRO A 207 -16.54 -13.53 15.35
CA PRO A 207 -16.39 -14.38 16.51
C PRO A 207 -14.97 -14.98 16.52
N VAL A 208 -14.30 -14.87 17.66
CA VAL A 208 -13.10 -15.63 17.98
C VAL A 208 -13.51 -17.11 18.11
N TYR A 209 -13.54 -17.84 17.00
CA TYR A 209 -13.59 -19.31 17.08
C TYR A 209 -12.16 -19.81 17.28
N GLY A 210 -11.80 -19.94 18.55
CA GLY A 210 -10.66 -20.72 18.98
C GLY A 210 -10.80 -22.18 18.52
N ALA A 211 -9.67 -22.75 18.11
CA ALA A 211 -9.54 -24.17 17.82
C ALA A 211 -10.01 -25.02 19.01
N GLY A 212 -10.91 -25.96 18.76
CA GLY A 212 -11.22 -27.04 19.69
C GLY A 212 -12.70 -27.21 20.02
N ASN A 213 -13.47 -27.78 19.09
CA ASN A 213 -14.22 -29.01 19.37
C ASN A 213 -14.91 -29.53 18.11
N ARG A 214 -14.67 -30.82 17.82
CA ARG A 214 -15.40 -31.59 16.82
C ARG A 214 -16.85 -31.72 17.26
N ILE A 215 -17.80 -31.35 16.39
CA ILE A 215 -19.21 -31.73 16.52
C ILE A 215 -19.56 -32.55 15.27
N PRO A 216 -20.25 -33.69 15.42
CA PRO A 216 -20.29 -34.73 14.40
C PRO A 216 -21.17 -34.33 13.21
N VAL A 217 -20.71 -34.68 12.02
CA VAL A 217 -21.48 -34.61 10.77
C VAL A 217 -22.65 -35.58 10.90
N LEU A 218 -23.88 -35.07 11.01
CA LEU A 218 -25.09 -35.88 10.85
C LEU A 218 -25.25 -36.18 9.36
N SER A 219 -25.07 -37.45 9.03
CA SER A 219 -25.33 -38.07 7.73
C SER A 219 -26.81 -37.97 7.38
N ILE A 220 -27.13 -37.23 6.31
CA ILE A 220 -28.45 -37.26 5.67
C ILE A 220 -28.44 -38.43 4.67
N PRO A 221 -29.37 -39.41 4.75
CA PRO A 221 -29.38 -40.54 3.85
C PRO A 221 -29.98 -40.14 2.50
N VAL A 222 -29.24 -40.48 1.44
CA VAL A 222 -29.71 -40.47 0.05
C VAL A 222 -30.81 -41.52 -0.08
N VAL A 223 -32.05 -41.09 -0.35
CA VAL A 223 -33.13 -41.99 -0.79
C VAL A 223 -33.52 -41.58 -2.21
N LEU A 224 -33.05 -42.40 -3.16
CA LEU A 224 -33.60 -42.53 -4.49
C LEU A 224 -35.08 -42.94 -4.40
N LEU A 225 -35.96 -42.24 -5.11
CA LEU A 225 -37.15 -42.86 -5.67
C LEU A 225 -37.26 -42.47 -7.14
N GLY A 226 -37.09 -43.48 -7.99
CA GLY A 226 -37.21 -43.35 -9.44
C GLY A 226 -38.66 -43.42 -9.93
N MET A 227 -38.86 -42.69 -11.02
CA MET A 227 -39.66 -43.03 -12.22
C MET A 227 -41.18 -43.27 -12.12
N LEU A 228 -41.83 -42.88 -13.23
CA LEU A 228 -43.21 -43.13 -13.71
C LEU A 228 -44.23 -42.06 -13.24
N LEU A 229 -44.94 -41.32 -14.10
CA LEU A 229 -45.48 -41.63 -15.43
C LEU A 229 -45.67 -40.37 -16.30
N VAL A 230 -45.50 -40.65 -17.59
CA VAL A 230 -45.92 -39.89 -18.78
C VAL A 230 -47.45 -39.69 -18.79
N ARG A 231 -47.90 -38.64 -19.50
CA ARG A 231 -49.27 -38.33 -20.04
C ARG A 231 -50.07 -37.35 -19.18
N LEU A 232 -50.74 -36.30 -19.69
CA LEU A 232 -51.13 -35.87 -21.03
C LEU A 232 -51.78 -34.45 -20.90
N PHE A 233 -51.68 -33.63 -21.95
CA PHE A 233 -52.56 -32.48 -22.31
C PHE A 233 -52.82 -31.37 -21.28
N PHE A 234 -52.21 -30.19 -21.45
CA PHE A 234 -52.72 -29.06 -22.25
C PHE A 234 -51.56 -28.16 -22.69
#